data_AF-A0A6C0CEW8-F1
#
_entry.id   AF-A0A6C0CEW8-F1
#
_cell.length_a   1.000
_cell.length_b   1.000
_cell.length_c   1.000
_cell.angle_alpha   90.00
_cell.angle_beta   90.00
_cell.angle_gamma   90.00
#
_symmetry.space_group_name_H-M   'P 1'
#
loop_
_entity.id
_entity.type
_entity.pdbx_description
1 polymer ?
#
loop_
_entity_poly.entity_id
_entity_poly.type
_entity_poly.pdbx_seq_one_letter_code
_entity_poly.pdbx_strand_id
1 'polypeptide(L)'
;MIDTKDIIDRLFYDSIGQIFLSSLFGISLALLFNRVCKENCVLYYAPRPDEVDGKIFRIEDGCFKYKVKPAKCNENPLNQYNGNLRPDNKITEKTFFDKIFA
;
A
#
# COMPACT_ATOMS: atom_id res chain seq x y z
N MET A 1 -41.38 28.69 9.18
CA MET A 1 -40.69 27.75 10.09
C MET A 1 -39.89 26.83 9.21
N ILE A 2 -38.56 26.87 9.27
CA ILE A 2 -37.71 26.03 8.40
C ILE A 2 -37.78 24.61 8.96
N ASP A 3 -38.27 23.68 8.15
CA ASP A 3 -38.43 22.28 8.54
C ASP A 3 -37.06 21.60 8.49
N THR A 4 -36.72 20.85 9.54
CA THR A 4 -35.43 20.16 9.66
C THR A 4 -35.23 19.12 8.56
N LYS A 5 -36.32 18.58 8.00
CA LYS A 5 -36.26 17.65 6.86
C LYS A 5 -35.71 18.28 5.60
N ASP A 6 -36.12 19.51 5.30
CA ASP A 6 -35.69 20.25 4.11
C ASP A 6 -34.18 20.55 4.15
N ILE A 7 -33.63 20.80 5.35
CA ILE A 7 -32.20 21.03 5.54
C ILE A 7 -31.39 19.76 5.26
N ILE A 8 -31.86 18.60 5.77
CA ILE A 8 -31.19 17.31 5.55
C ILE A 8 -31.21 16.96 4.07
N ASP A 9 -32.35 17.16 3.40
CA ASP A 9 -32.48 16.80 1.99
C ASP A 9 -31.54 17.63 1.11
N ARG A 10 -31.40 18.93 1.39
CA ARG A 10 -30.47 19.80 0.67
C ARG A 10 -29.00 19.53 0.99
N LEU A 11 -28.68 18.96 2.15
CA LEU A 11 -27.29 18.64 2.49
C LEU A 11 -26.83 17.32 1.85
N PHE A 12 -27.69 16.30 1.80
CA PHE A 12 -27.33 14.97 1.32
C PHE A 12 -27.67 14.71 -0.14
N TYR A 13 -28.73 15.31 -0.69
CA TYR A 13 -29.20 15.00 -2.05
C TYR A 13 -28.94 16.11 -3.07
N ASP A 14 -28.51 17.30 -2.65
CA ASP A 14 -28.04 18.34 -3.57
C ASP A 14 -26.59 18.12 -3.99
N SER A 15 -26.23 18.43 -5.23
CA SER A 15 -24.86 18.22 -5.72
C SER A 15 -23.84 19.10 -4.99
N ILE A 16 -24.22 20.32 -4.62
CA ILE A 16 -23.35 21.23 -3.86
C ILE A 16 -23.20 20.73 -2.43
N GLY A 17 -24.30 20.24 -1.82
CA GLY A 17 -24.29 19.61 -0.50
C GLY A 17 -23.35 18.41 -0.42
N GLN A 18 -23.41 17.52 -1.41
CA GLN A 18 -22.53 16.34 -1.50
C GLN A 18 -21.06 16.70 -1.64
N ILE A 19 -20.73 17.70 -2.48
CA ILE A 19 -19.35 18.18 -2.63
C ILE A 19 -18.84 18.74 -1.30
N PHE A 20 -19.62 19.60 -0.66
CA PHE A 20 -19.26 20.22 0.61
C PHE A 20 -19.03 19.16 1.70
N LEU A 21 -19.94 18.21 1.84
CA LEU A 21 -19.86 17.14 2.84
C LEU A 21 -18.63 16.24 2.59
N SER A 22 -18.38 15.89 1.33
CA SER A 22 -17.22 15.08 0.94
C SER A 22 -15.90 15.79 1.23
N SER A 23 -15.81 17.09 0.92
CA SER A 23 -14.63 17.90 1.23
C SER A 23 -14.41 18.03 2.75
N LEU A 24 -15.48 18.24 3.53
CA LEU A 24 -15.40 18.35 4.98
C LEU A 24 -14.87 17.07 5.61
N PHE A 25 -15.38 15.90 5.19
CA PHE A 25 -14.88 14.62 5.66
C PHE A 25 -13.46 14.33 5.18
N GLY A 26 -13.12 14.68 3.95
CA GLY A 26 -11.75 14.54 3.43
C GLY A 26 -10.73 15.35 4.24
N ILE A 27 -11.05 16.60 4.57
CA ILE A 27 -10.19 17.46 5.39
C ILE A 27 -10.12 16.93 6.84
N SER A 28 -11.26 16.54 7.41
CA SER A 28 -11.32 15.99 8.78
C SER A 28 -10.46 14.73 8.92
N LEU A 29 -10.51 13.84 7.94
CA LEU A 29 -9.70 12.63 7.92
C LEU A 29 -8.22 12.92 7.70
N ALA A 30 -7.90 13.89 6.82
CA ALA A 30 -6.52 14.32 6.59
C ALA A 30 -5.87 14.86 7.86
N LEU A 31 -6.61 15.63 8.67
CA LEU A 31 -6.12 16.15 9.95
C LEU A 31 -5.86 15.04 10.97
N LEU A 32 -6.72 14.02 11.02
CA LEU A 32 -6.54 12.86 11.90
C LEU A 32 -5.27 12.08 11.53
N PHE A 33 -5.04 11.81 10.24
CA PHE A 33 -3.84 11.09 9.78
C PHE A 33 -2.55 11.91 9.89
N ASN A 34 -2.62 13.24 9.76
CA ASN A 34 -1.45 14.10 9.92
C ASN A 34 -0.85 13.99 11.34
N ARG A 35 -1.68 13.83 12.37
CA ARG A 35 -1.21 13.63 13.75
C ARG A 35 -0.43 12.32 13.90
N VAL A 36 -0.91 11.24 13.29
CA VAL A 36 -0.24 9.92 13.33
C VAL A 36 1.10 9.97 12.59
N CYS A 37 1.17 10.71 11.49
CA CYS A 37 2.36 10.80 10.64
C CYS A 37 3.55 11.53 11.31
N LYS A 38 3.29 12.48 12.22
CA LYS A 38 4.34 13.30 12.83
C LYS A 38 5.06 12.62 14.00
N GLU A 39 4.37 11.82 14.79
CA GLU A 39 4.94 11.16 15.97
C GLU A 39 5.38 9.71 15.71
N ASN A 40 4.78 9.03 14.72
CA ASN A 40 5.12 7.67 14.32
C ASN A 40 5.68 7.62 12.90
N CYS A 41 6.61 8.52 12.58
CA CYS A 41 7.32 8.46 11.31
C CYS A 41 8.22 7.21 11.31
N VAL A 42 7.69 6.08 10.83
CA VAL A 42 8.43 4.82 10.73
C VAL A 42 9.42 4.96 9.58
N LEU A 43 10.69 5.17 9.92
CA LEU A 43 11.78 5.16 8.96
C LEU A 43 12.11 3.70 8.61
N TYR A 44 11.67 3.27 7.43
CA TYR A 44 12.01 1.97 6.88
C TYR A 44 13.41 2.03 6.27
N TYR A 45 14.38 1.43 6.95
CA TYR A 45 15.71 1.22 6.40
C TYR A 45 15.76 -0.09 5.64
N ALA A 46 16.39 -0.08 4.47
CA ALA A 46 16.69 -1.32 3.78
C ALA A 46 17.68 -2.15 4.65
N PRO A 47 17.46 -3.46 4.76
CA PRO A 47 18.39 -4.34 5.47
C PRO A 47 19.77 -4.33 4.79
N ARG A 48 20.82 -4.61 5.57
CA ARG A 48 22.17 -4.65 5.00
C ARG A 48 22.29 -5.84 4.03
N PRO A 49 23.11 -5.74 2.95
CA PRO A 49 23.24 -6.81 1.98
C PRO A 49 23.64 -8.17 2.58
N ASP A 50 24.51 -8.19 3.58
CA ASP A 50 24.95 -9.38 4.31
C ASP A 50 23.85 -10.04 5.15
N GLU A 51 22.81 -9.27 5.51
CA GLU A 51 21.68 -9.78 6.26
C GLU A 51 20.67 -10.52 5.38
N VAL A 52 20.71 -10.29 4.07
CA VAL A 52 19.76 -10.84 3.09
C VAL A 52 20.42 -11.87 2.19
N ASP A 53 21.66 -11.63 1.75
CA ASP A 53 22.33 -12.48 0.78
C ASP A 53 22.58 -13.87 1.35
N GLY A 54 22.08 -14.88 0.63
CA GLY A 54 22.30 -16.26 1.01
C GLY A 54 21.39 -16.80 2.12
N LYS A 55 20.61 -15.95 2.79
CA LYS A 55 19.66 -16.37 3.84
C LYS A 55 18.31 -16.80 3.25
N ILE A 56 17.64 -17.71 3.97
CA ILE A 56 16.32 -18.23 3.60
C ILE A 56 15.30 -17.57 4.52
N PHE A 57 14.30 -16.92 3.91
CA PHE A 57 13.21 -16.26 4.61
C PHE A 57 11.93 -17.05 4.37
N ARG A 58 11.18 -17.29 5.45
CA ARG A 58 9.86 -17.89 5.36
C ARG A 58 8.81 -16.78 5.24
N ILE A 59 8.10 -16.76 4.12
CA ILE A 59 6.99 -15.84 3.87
C ILE A 59 5.78 -16.72 3.58
N GLU A 60 4.76 -16.61 4.44
CA GLU A 60 3.59 -17.49 4.46
C GLU A 60 4.00 -18.98 4.54
N ASP A 61 3.70 -19.75 3.50
CA ASP A 61 4.04 -21.16 3.36
C ASP A 61 5.32 -21.41 2.55
N GLY A 62 5.95 -20.35 2.03
CA GLY A 62 7.10 -20.43 1.11
C GLY A 62 8.42 -20.10 1.78
N CYS A 63 9.49 -20.79 1.35
CA CYS A 63 10.87 -20.48 1.73
C CYS A 63 11.59 -19.85 0.53
N PHE A 64 12.06 -18.61 0.70
CA PHE A 64 12.67 -17.82 -0.37
C PHE A 64 14.12 -17.46 -0.03
N LYS A 65 15.01 -17.64 -1.00
CA LYS A 65 16.41 -17.22 -0.90
C LYS A 65 16.63 -16.00 -1.79
N TYR A 66 17.02 -14.89 -1.19
CA TYR A 66 17.31 -13.67 -1.92
C TYR A 66 18.80 -13.58 -2.27
N LYS A 67 19.09 -13.03 -3.44
CA LYS A 67 20.45 -12.69 -3.87
C LYS A 67 20.51 -11.20 -4.14
N VAL A 68 21.36 -10.50 -3.41
CA VAL A 68 21.47 -9.05 -3.54
C VAL A 68 22.18 -8.72 -4.85
N LYS A 69 21.59 -7.83 -5.66
CA LYS A 69 22.22 -7.28 -6.86
C LYS A 69 22.48 -5.79 -6.64
N PRO A 70 23.74 -5.36 -6.47
CA PRO A 70 24.04 -3.94 -6.34
C PRO A 70 23.72 -3.24 -7.67
N ALA A 71 22.93 -2.18 -7.60
CA ALA A 71 22.68 -1.29 -8.73
C ALA A 71 23.39 0.03 -8.49
N LYS A 72 24.00 0.59 -9.54
CA LYS A 72 24.55 1.95 -9.47
C LYS A 72 23.38 2.92 -9.40
N CYS A 73 23.41 3.82 -8.42
CA CYS A 73 22.51 4.97 -8.40
C CYS A 73 22.86 5.82 -9.62
N ASN A 74 21.97 5.86 -10.61
CA ASN A 74 22.07 6.78 -11.72
C ASN A 74 21.18 8.00 -11.41
N GLU A 75 21.33 9.09 -12.17
CA GLU A 75 20.48 10.29 -12.00
C GLU A 75 18.99 9.97 -12.21
N ASN A 76 18.70 8.94 -13.01
CA ASN A 76 17.35 8.39 -13.13
C ASN A 76 17.09 7.37 -12.03
N PRO A 77 15.96 7.50 -11.29
CA PRO A 77 15.55 6.46 -10.33
C PRO A 77 15.42 5.13 -11.07
N LEU A 78 15.81 4.03 -10.42
CA LEU A 78 15.46 2.70 -10.92
C LEU A 78 13.94 2.68 -11.12
N ASN A 79 13.51 2.24 -12.31
CA ASN A 79 12.08 2.07 -12.58
C ASN A 79 11.47 1.30 -11.41
N GLN A 80 10.42 1.87 -10.80
CA GLN A 80 9.74 1.23 -9.69
C GLN A 80 9.35 -0.18 -10.09
N TYR A 81 9.40 -1.10 -9.13
CA TYR A 81 8.90 -2.45 -9.31
C TYR A 81 7.49 -2.39 -9.91
N ASN A 82 7.36 -2.82 -11.15
CA ASN A 82 6.09 -2.84 -11.84
C ASN A 82 5.41 -4.17 -11.48
N GLY A 83 4.45 -4.13 -10.55
CA GLY A 83 3.69 -5.32 -10.12
C GLY A 83 2.87 -5.98 -11.23
N ASN A 84 2.77 -5.35 -12.42
CA ASN A 84 2.14 -5.94 -13.59
C ASN A 84 3.12 -6.77 -14.44
N LEU A 85 4.43 -6.63 -14.22
CA LEU A 85 5.44 -7.47 -14.84
C LEU A 85 5.67 -8.67 -13.92
N ARG A 86 5.47 -9.88 -14.47
CA ARG A 86 5.89 -11.09 -13.78
C ARG A 86 7.41 -11.04 -13.66
N PRO A 87 7.97 -11.09 -12.44
CA PRO A 87 9.41 -11.03 -12.29
C PRO A 87 9.99 -12.36 -12.80
N ASP A 88 11.12 -12.29 -13.52
CA ASP A 88 11.71 -13.41 -14.27
C ASP A 88 12.16 -14.59 -13.40
N ASN A 89 12.19 -14.41 -12.08
CA ASN A 89 12.22 -15.51 -11.14
C ASN A 89 10.87 -16.23 -11.22
N LYS A 90 10.83 -17.27 -12.05
CA LYS A 90 9.78 -18.29 -12.07
C LYS A 90 9.58 -18.84 -10.66
N ILE A 91 8.74 -18.19 -9.86
CA ILE A 91 8.11 -18.79 -8.70
C ILE A 91 7.10 -19.74 -9.32
N THR A 92 7.48 -21.00 -9.50
CA THR A 92 6.51 -22.09 -9.58
C THR A 92 5.89 -22.19 -8.19
N GLU A 93 5.02 -21.25 -7.86
CA GLU A 93 4.06 -21.47 -6.79
C GLU A 93 3.22 -22.65 -7.27
N LYS A 94 3.38 -23.79 -6.59
CA LYS A 94 2.45 -24.90 -6.74
C LYS A 94 1.06 -24.31 -6.56
N THR A 95 0.22 -24.47 -7.57
CA THR A 95 -1.13 -23.95 -7.55
C THR A 95 -1.83 -24.51 -6.32
N PHE A 96 -2.79 -23.79 -5.75
CA PHE A 96 -3.62 -24.30 -4.64
C PHE A 96 -4.10 -25.75 -4.86
N PHE A 97 -4.43 -26.10 -6.10
CA PHE A 97 -4.80 -27.46 -6.51
C PHE A 97 -3.66 -28.49 -6.36
N ASP A 98 -2.41 -28.14 -6.66
CA ASP A 98 -1.24 -29.04 -6.52
C ASP A 98 -0.88 -29.34 -5.06
N LYS A 99 -1.29 -28.48 -4.11
CA LYS A 99 -1.15 -28.71 -2.66
C LYS A 99 -2.24 -29.60 -2.09
N ILE A 100 -3.44 -29.59 -2.68
CA ILE A 100 -4.62 -30.32 -2.16
C ILE A 100 -4.68 -31.76 -2.69
N PHE A 101 -4.24 -31.98 -3.92
CA PHE A 101 -4.35 -33.28 -4.59
C PHE A 101 -3.03 -34.06 -4.64
N ALA A 102 -2.07 -33.71 -3.76
CA ALA A 102 -0.79 -34.40 -3.58
C ALA A 102 -0.74 -35.18 -2.27
#